data_AF-A0A0K2RP40-F1
#
_entry.id   AF-A0A0K2RP40-F1
#
_cell.length_a   1.000
_cell.length_b   1.000
_cell.length_c   1.000
_cell.angle_alpha   90.00
_cell.angle_beta   90.00
_cell.angle_gamma   90.00
#
_symmetry.space_group_name_H-M   'P 1'
#
loop_
_entity.id
_entity.type
_entity.pdbx_description
1 polymer ?
#
loop_
_entity_poly.entity_id
_entity_poly.type
_entity_poly.pdbx_seq_one_letter_code
_entity_poly.pdbx_strand_id
1 'polypeptide(L)' 'MFGADGSVVFGWVFAAHQLGAAAAALLAGYIRDATGHYTYAWIGAAAMCTVAAVISATIRKDAGKKEPVSVGA' A
#
# COMPACT_ATOMS: atom_id res chain seq x y z
N MET A 1 -0.43 11.09 -17.70
CA MET A 1 -0.98 11.96 -16.65
C MET A 1 -2.09 11.19 -15.97
N PHE A 2 -2.04 10.99 -14.65
CA PHE A 2 -3.17 10.41 -13.91
C PHE A 2 -4.40 11.33 -14.12
N GLY A 3 -5.61 10.78 -14.12
CA GLY A 3 -6.84 11.56 -14.33
C GLY A 3 -7.04 12.66 -13.28
N ALA A 4 -8.13 13.42 -13.36
CA ALA A 4 -8.43 14.53 -12.44
C ALA A 4 -8.31 14.13 -10.95
N ASP A 5 -8.59 12.87 -10.61
CA ASP A 5 -8.55 12.35 -9.24
C ASP A 5 -7.17 11.87 -8.77
N GLY A 6 -6.13 11.96 -9.61
CA GLY A 6 -4.82 11.36 -9.33
C GLY A 6 -4.16 11.85 -8.04
N SER A 7 -4.29 13.14 -7.71
CA SER A 7 -3.73 13.72 -6.48
C SER A 7 -4.45 13.22 -5.22
N VAL A 8 -5.77 13.07 -5.28
CA VAL A 8 -6.59 12.58 -4.16
C VAL A 8 -6.29 11.10 -3.89
N VAL A 9 -6.22 10.27 -4.94
CA VAL A 9 -5.84 8.85 -4.81
C VAL A 9 -4.45 8.72 -4.23
N PHE A 10 -3.47 9.47 -4.74
CA PHE A 10 -2.11 9.46 -4.21
C PHE A 10 -2.07 9.88 -2.73
N GLY A 11 -2.80 10.93 -2.35
CA GLY A 11 -2.87 11.40 -0.98
C GLY A 11 -3.36 10.32 -0.01
N TRP A 12 -4.43 9.60 -0.37
CA TRP A 12 -4.93 8.50 0.46
C TRP A 12 -3.99 7.28 0.48
N VAL A 13 -3.34 6.94 -0.63
CA VAL A 13 -2.32 5.88 -0.67
C VAL A 13 -1.15 6.21 0.25
N PHE A 14 -0.65 7.46 0.20
CA PHE A 14 0.44 7.91 1.06
C PHE A 14 0.04 7.89 2.54
N ALA A 15 -1.14 8.44 2.89
CA ALA A 15 -1.64 8.41 4.26
C ALA A 15 -1.74 6.98 4.81
N ALA A 16 -2.30 6.06 4.03
CA ALA A 16 -2.38 4.65 4.39
C ALA A 16 -1.00 4.01 4.59
N HIS A 17 -0.02 4.34 3.73
CA HIS A 17 1.35 3.84 3.87
C HIS A 17 2.01 4.31 5.17
N GLN A 18 1.87 5.60 5.50
CA GLN A 18 2.44 6.16 6.72
C GLN A 18 1.81 5.53 7.98
N LEU A 19 0.49 5.33 8.00
CA LEU A 19 -0.20 4.65 9.09
C LEU A 19 0.25 3.18 9.22
N GLY A 20 0.37 2.48 8.09
CA GLY A 20 0.88 1.11 8.06
C GLY A 20 2.32 1.00 8.56
N ALA A 21 3.18 1.94 8.16
CA ALA A 21 4.57 1.99 8.61
C ALA A 21 4.68 2.25 10.12
N ALA A 22 3.86 3.16 10.67
CA ALA A 22 3.79 3.40 12.09
C ALA A 22 3.35 2.14 12.86
N ALA A 23 2.28 1.47 12.40
CA ALA A 23 1.81 0.23 13.01
C ALA A 23 2.87 -0.89 12.95
N ALA A 24 3.53 -1.06 11.81
CA ALA A 24 4.58 -2.07 11.63
C ALA A 24 5.80 -1.80 12.53
N ALA A 25 6.21 -0.53 12.68
CA ALA A 25 7.30 -0.15 13.56
C ALA A 25 6.97 -0.44 15.04
N LEU A 26 5.75 -0.10 15.47
CA LEU A 26 5.28 -0.38 16.82
C LEU A 26 5.21 -1.89 17.11
N LEU A 27 4.67 -2.68 16.18
CA LEU A 27 4.61 -4.14 16.31
C LEU A 27 6.02 -4.76 16.36
N ALA A 28 6.93 -4.31 15.49
CA ALA A 28 8.31 -4.81 15.49
C ALA A 28 9.03 -4.51 16.81
N GLY A 29 8.83 -3.30 17.37
CA GLY A 29 9.32 -2.93 18.69
C GLY A 29 8.74 -3.83 19.79
N TYR A 30 7.41 -3.98 19.82
CA TYR A 30 6.74 -4.86 20.79
C TYR A 30 7.22 -6.32 20.71
N ILE A 31 7.36 -6.88 19.51
CA ILE A 31 7.88 -8.24 19.30
C ILE A 31 9.30 -8.35 19.86
N ARG A 32 10.14 -7.34 19.62
CA ARG A 32 11.51 -7.32 20.13
C ARG A 32 11.53 -7.29 21.66
N ASP A 33 10.68 -6.46 22.27
CA ASP A 33 10.61 -6.33 23.72
C ASP A 33 10.11 -7.62 24.38
N ALA A 34 9.11 -8.28 23.79
CA ALA A 34 8.52 -9.51 24.33
C ALA A 34 9.38 -10.75 24.11
N THR A 35 10.07 -10.86 22.97
CA THR A 35 10.76 -12.11 22.56
C THR A 35 12.28 -12.00 22.59
N GLY A 36 12.83 -10.79 22.70
CA GLY A 36 14.26 -10.56 22.62
C GLY A 36 14.87 -10.86 21.24
N HIS A 37 14.06 -11.00 20.18
CA HIS A 37 14.51 -11.27 18.81
C HIS A 37 13.60 -10.60 17.76
N TYR A 38 14.13 -10.29 16.57
CA TYR A 38 13.35 -9.73 15.46
C TYR A 38 12.81 -10.80 14.49
N THR A 39 13.12 -12.08 14.72
CA THR A 39 12.75 -13.18 13.81
C THR A 39 11.27 -13.16 13.43
N TYR A 40 10.39 -13.02 14.42
CA TYR A 40 8.95 -12.97 14.18
C TYR A 40 8.50 -11.69 13.46
N ALA A 41 9.18 -10.56 13.70
CA ALA A 41 8.90 -9.32 12.98
C ALA A 41 9.27 -9.44 11.49
N TRP A 42 10.40 -10.06 11.17
CA TRP A 42 10.83 -10.32 9.79
C TRP A 42 9.89 -11.29 9.07
N ILE A 43 9.48 -12.38 9.73
CA ILE A 43 8.50 -13.32 9.17
C ILE A 43 7.16 -12.62 8.92
N GLY A 44 6.71 -11.78 9.86
CA GLY A 44 5.50 -10.98 9.71
C GLY A 44 5.57 -10.00 8.52
N ALA A 45 6.70 -9.31 8.34
CA ALA A 45 6.92 -8.42 7.21
C ALA A 45 6.91 -9.19 5.87
N ALA A 46 7.55 -10.36 5.79
CA ALA A 46 7.52 -11.21 4.60
C ALA A 46 6.10 -11.68 4.26
N ALA A 47 5.32 -12.06 5.28
CA ALA A 47 3.91 -12.43 5.10
C ALA A 47 3.08 -11.24 4.57
N MET A 48 3.23 -10.04 5.14
CA MET A 48 2.54 -8.83 4.68
C MET A 48 2.88 -8.49 3.23
N CYS A 49 4.16 -8.55 2.84
CA CYS A 49 4.59 -8.33 1.47
C CYS A 49 3.97 -9.36 0.50
N THR A 50 3.90 -10.62 0.91
CA THR A 50 3.29 -11.69 0.10
C THR A 50 1.80 -11.43 -0.10
N VAL A 51 1.08 -11.06 0.97
CA VAL A 51 -0.35 -10.67 0.90
C VAL A 51 -0.53 -9.49 -0.05
N ALA A 52 0.29 -8.45 0.07
CA ALA A 52 0.22 -7.28 -0.81
C ALA A 52 0.48 -7.64 -2.28
N ALA A 53 1.44 -8.52 -2.56
CA ALA A 53 1.73 -9.00 -3.90
C ALA A 53 0.56 -9.79 -4.50
N VAL A 54 -0.07 -10.68 -3.71
CA VAL A 54 -1.26 -11.43 -4.13
C VAL A 54 -2.42 -10.48 -4.43
N ILE A 55 -2.72 -9.54 -3.52
CA ILE A 55 -3.78 -8.55 -3.73
C ILE A 55 -3.50 -7.76 -5.02
N SER A 56 -2.28 -7.25 -5.19
CA SER A 56 -1.88 -6.51 -6.39
C SER A 56 -2.08 -7.33 -7.67
N ALA A 57 -1.72 -8.62 -7.66
CA ALA A 57 -1.92 -9.51 -8.80
C ALA A 57 -3.41 -9.75 -9.15
N THR A 58 -4.33 -9.62 -8.19
CA THR A 58 -5.77 -9.79 -8.41
C THR A 58 -6.48 -8.56 -8.96
N ILE A 59 -5.84 -7.38 -8.92
CA ILE A 59 -6.43 -6.14 -9.43
C ILE A 59 -6.56 -6.24 -10.97
N ARG A 60 -7.80 -6.31 -11.46
CA ARG A 60 -8.06 -6.32 -12.90
C ARG A 60 -7.71 -4.97 -13.50
N LYS A 61 -6.99 -4.99 -14.63
CA LYS A 61 -6.84 -3.82 -15.49
C LYS A 61 -8.09 -3.73 -16.35
N ASP A 62 -9.12 -3.05 -15.87
CA ASP A 62 -10.17 -2.61 -16.77
C ASP A 62 -9.52 -1.63 -17.75
N ALA A 63 -9.36 -2.05 -19.01
CA ALA A 63 -9.04 -1.16 -20.11
C ALA A 63 -10.27 -0.27 -20.37
N GLY A 64 -10.58 0.59 -19.41
CA GLY A 64 -11.67 1.55 -19.48
C GLY A 64 -11.49 2.36 -20.76
N LYS A 65 -12.55 2.38 -21.58
CA LYS A 65 -12.71 3.27 -22.73
C LYS A 65 -12.11 4.62 -22.37
N LYS A 66 -11.05 5.02 -23.07
CA LYS A 66 -10.53 6.38 -23.00
C LYS A 66 -11.63 7.28 -23.55
N GLU A 67 -12.47 7.83 -22.68
CA GLU A 67 -13.33 8.94 -23.09
C GLU A 67 -12.41 10.10 -23.48
N PRO A 68 -12.55 10.65 -24.69
CA PRO A 68 -11.70 11.73 -25.15
C PRO A 68 -11.95 12.94 -24.25
N VAL A 69 -10.89 13.41 -23.60
CA VAL A 69 -10.91 14.67 -22.86
C VAL A 69 -11.23 15.77 -23.88
N SER A 70 -12.44 16.31 -23.81
CA SER A 70 -12.82 17.52 -24.53
C SER A 70 -12.04 18.69 -23.91
N VAL A 71 -10.90 19.00 -24.52
CA VAL A 71 -10.24 20.29 -24.32
C VAL A 71 -11.08 21.29 -25.11
N GLY A 72 -11.96 22.00 -24.39
CA GLY A 72 -12.71 23.12 -24.95
C GLY A 72 -11.76 24.19 -25.49
N ALA A 73 -12.08 24.69 -26.68
CA ALA A 73 -11.43 25.79 -27.38
C ALA A 73 -11.73 27.15 -26.74
#